data_AF-A0AAW1L5G3-F1
#
_entry.id   AF-A0AAW1L5G3-F1
#
_cell.length_a   1.000
_cell.length_b   1.000
_cell.length_c   1.000
_cell.angle_alpha   90.00
_cell.angle_beta   90.00
_cell.angle_gamma   90.00
#
_symmetry.space_group_name_H-M   'P 1'
#
loop_
_entity.id
_entity.type
_entity.pdbx_description
1 polymer ?
#
loop_
_entity_poly.entity_id
_entity_poly.type
_entity_poly.pdbx_seq_one_letter_code
_entity_poly.pdbx_strand_id
1 'polypeptide(L)'
;MLPELSVKSSTITPKVRQNKGRPKKSFEGSSQRTKRRIIKPMLTNTSPELLCSVTQNSLTKSGKRTAAQVVGLALTTSARIFKRMKQIHDNPSCCTAKPYSSEEATALSIDTDLGKEDYIYLQKGAKSRGVNIYPPYNVIAKIKKQCYPSKIKITETEVQIPVQDILNHTIERLAYVLCNKMYFSYITTTQVTYLSK
;
A
#
# COMPACT_ATOMS: atom_id res chain seq x y z
N MET A 1 30.56 77.91 10.95
CA MET A 1 30.53 77.09 12.17
C MET A 1 29.18 77.28 12.85
N LEU A 2 28.27 76.32 12.67
CA LEU A 2 27.03 76.17 13.43
C LEU A 2 26.88 74.66 13.70
N PRO A 3 26.43 74.23 14.89
CA PRO A 3 26.61 72.86 15.35
C PRO A 3 25.52 71.89 14.88
N GLU A 4 25.92 70.65 14.60
CA GLU A 4 25.04 69.54 14.26
C GLU A 4 24.12 69.15 15.42
N LEU A 5 22.80 69.23 15.20
CA LEU A 5 21.79 68.64 16.08
C LEU A 5 21.65 67.15 15.76
N SER A 6 22.21 66.30 16.62
CA SER A 6 22.02 64.85 16.62
C SER A 6 20.56 64.50 16.98
N VAL A 7 19.74 64.21 15.97
CA VAL A 7 18.40 63.65 16.16
C VAL A 7 18.52 62.15 16.43
N LYS A 8 18.48 61.76 17.71
CA LYS A 8 18.30 60.36 18.12
C LYS A 8 16.85 59.96 17.86
N SER A 9 16.60 59.23 16.77
CA SER A 9 15.31 58.58 16.53
C SER A 9 15.12 57.42 17.51
N SER A 10 14.44 57.68 18.63
CA SER A 10 14.00 56.63 19.54
C SER A 10 12.92 55.79 18.85
N THR A 11 13.28 54.59 18.41
CA THR A 11 12.31 53.56 18.00
C THR A 11 11.52 53.16 19.24
N ILE A 12 10.30 53.68 19.37
CA ILE A 12 9.35 53.27 20.41
C ILE A 12 8.85 51.87 20.02
N THR A 13 9.56 50.82 20.42
CA THR A 13 8.98 49.48 20.47
C THR A 13 7.90 49.49 21.56
N PRO A 14 6.65 49.09 21.27
CA PRO A 14 5.62 49.05 22.30
C PRO A 14 6.03 48.01 23.34
N LYS A 15 6.29 48.47 24.58
CA LYS A 15 6.54 47.60 25.73
C LYS A 15 5.38 46.62 25.87
N VAL A 16 5.63 45.35 25.56
CA VAL A 16 4.69 44.24 25.80
C VAL A 16 4.46 44.19 27.32
N ARG A 17 3.28 44.61 27.76
CA ARG A 17 2.85 44.48 29.15
C ARG A 17 2.90 42.99 29.50
N GLN A 18 3.81 42.60 30.39
CA GLN A 18 3.84 41.23 30.89
C GLN A 18 2.56 40.99 31.70
N ASN A 19 1.66 40.19 31.12
CA ASN A 19 0.42 39.79 31.80
C ASN A 19 0.79 39.04 33.07
N LYS A 20 0.39 39.56 34.24
CA LYS A 20 0.55 38.88 35.52
C LYS A 20 -0.27 37.57 35.50
N GLY A 21 0.39 36.42 35.58
CA GLY A 21 -0.24 35.10 35.56
C GLY A 21 0.66 33.96 35.07
N ARG A 22 0.11 32.74 35.01
CA ARG A 22 0.81 31.53 34.53
C ARG A 22 1.34 31.74 33.10
N PRO A 23 2.61 31.40 32.79
CA PRO A 23 3.18 31.56 31.46
C PRO A 23 2.35 30.79 30.42
N LYS A 24 2.04 31.47 29.30
CA LYS A 24 1.29 30.87 28.19
C LYS A 24 2.22 30.02 27.36
N LYS A 25 1.86 28.74 27.18
CA LYS A 25 2.54 27.84 26.23
C LYS A 25 2.19 28.23 24.79
N SER A 26 3.07 27.92 23.84
CA SER A 26 2.75 28.01 22.41
C SER A 26 1.59 27.08 22.05
N PHE A 27 0.92 27.35 20.93
CA PHE A 27 -0.18 26.49 20.46
C PHE A 27 0.28 25.05 20.32
N GLU A 28 1.44 24.82 19.68
CA GLU A 28 2.00 23.48 19.47
C GLU A 28 2.30 22.74 20.77
N GLY A 29 2.90 23.43 21.75
CA GLY A 29 3.29 22.86 23.05
C GLY A 29 2.15 22.76 24.09
N SER A 30 0.91 23.08 23.72
CA SER A 30 -0.26 23.02 24.60
C SER A 30 -0.96 21.65 24.54
N SER A 31 -1.65 21.26 25.62
CA SER A 31 -2.46 20.03 25.65
C SER A 31 -3.68 20.12 24.72
N GLN A 32 -4.21 18.98 24.27
CA GLN A 32 -5.33 18.94 23.32
C GLN A 32 -6.59 19.64 23.84
N ARG A 33 -6.88 19.57 25.14
CA ARG A 33 -7.98 20.31 25.78
C ARG A 33 -7.79 21.83 25.63
N THR A 34 -6.57 22.32 25.83
CA THR A 34 -6.24 23.73 25.67
C THR A 34 -6.28 24.16 24.20
N LYS A 35 -5.75 23.34 23.27
CA LYS A 35 -5.84 23.59 21.80
C LYS A 35 -7.31 23.74 21.36
N ARG A 36 -8.19 22.81 21.77
CA ARG A 36 -9.65 22.90 21.50
C ARG A 36 -10.28 24.17 22.07
N ARG A 37 -9.92 24.57 23.31
CA ARG A 37 -10.42 25.81 23.92
C ARG A 37 -10.00 27.06 23.15
N ILE A 38 -8.76 27.09 22.63
CA ILE A 38 -8.24 28.21 21.82
C ILE A 38 -8.96 28.30 20.47
N ILE A 39 -9.24 27.16 19.82
CA ILE A 39 -9.88 27.11 18.49
C ILE A 39 -11.40 27.35 18.56
N LYS A 40 -12.07 26.99 19.66
CA LYS A 40 -13.53 27.12 19.84
C LYS A 40 -14.12 28.46 19.36
N PRO A 41 -13.61 29.64 19.76
CA PRO A 41 -14.17 30.91 19.29
C PRO A 41 -14.06 31.11 17.77
N MET A 42 -13.02 30.56 17.14
CA MET A 42 -12.87 30.64 15.69
C MET A 42 -13.95 29.79 15.01
N LEU A 43 -14.18 28.56 15.48
CA LEU A 43 -15.21 27.67 14.92
C LEU A 43 -16.64 28.18 15.10
N THR A 44 -16.94 28.88 16.21
CA THR A 44 -18.29 29.41 16.44
C THR A 44 -18.59 30.65 15.60
N ASN A 45 -17.57 31.46 15.30
CA ASN A 45 -17.75 32.78 14.70
C ASN A 45 -17.49 32.80 13.19
N THR A 46 -16.99 31.73 12.60
CA THR A 46 -16.67 31.67 11.17
C THR A 46 -17.32 30.49 10.46
N SER A 47 -17.66 30.71 9.19
CA SER A 47 -18.20 29.67 8.30
C SER A 47 -17.13 28.61 7.98
N PRO A 48 -17.52 27.32 7.88
CA PRO A 48 -16.60 26.24 7.51
C PRO A 48 -15.95 26.45 6.13
N GLU A 49 -16.66 27.03 5.17
CA GLU A 49 -16.14 27.29 3.82
C GLU A 49 -15.01 28.33 3.82
N LEU A 50 -15.19 29.39 4.61
CA LEU A 50 -14.18 30.43 4.81
C LEU A 50 -12.93 29.83 5.48
N LEU A 51 -13.12 28.98 6.50
CA LEU A 51 -12.01 28.30 7.18
C LEU A 51 -11.23 27.40 6.22
N CYS A 52 -11.89 26.68 5.32
CA CYS A 52 -11.23 25.83 4.34
C CYS A 52 -10.45 26.66 3.29
N SER A 53 -10.98 27.82 2.88
CA SER A 53 -10.29 28.74 1.97
C SER A 53 -9.06 29.39 2.63
N VAL A 54 -9.19 29.81 3.89
CA VAL A 54 -8.07 30.36 4.68
C VAL A 54 -6.98 29.32 4.88
N THR A 55 -7.34 28.08 5.20
CA THR A 55 -6.37 26.99 5.36
C THR A 55 -5.67 26.64 4.05
N GLN A 56 -6.38 26.59 2.93
CA GLN A 56 -5.77 26.39 1.60
C GLN A 56 -4.72 27.47 1.28
N ASN A 57 -5.05 28.74 1.53
CA ASN A 57 -4.13 29.85 1.31
C ASN A 57 -2.93 29.81 2.28
N SER A 58 -3.16 29.47 3.55
CA SER A 58 -2.11 29.31 4.55
C SER A 58 -1.12 28.19 4.18
N LEU A 59 -1.63 27.03 3.77
CA LEU A 59 -0.82 25.89 3.32
C LEU A 59 0.00 26.24 2.07
N THR A 60 -0.59 26.96 1.12
CA THR A 60 0.11 27.44 -0.07
C THR A 60 1.25 28.39 0.29
N LYS A 61 1.02 29.36 1.19
CA LYS A 61 2.06 30.28 1.69
C LYS A 61 3.18 29.54 2.43
N SER A 62 2.86 28.45 3.13
CA SER A 62 3.84 27.61 3.81
C SER A 62 4.65 26.68 2.88
N GLY A 63 4.36 26.68 1.57
CA GLY A 63 5.01 25.82 0.57
C GLY A 63 4.38 24.42 0.42
N LYS A 64 3.37 24.07 1.22
CA LYS A 64 2.70 22.75 1.20
C LYS A 64 1.59 22.69 0.14
N ARG A 65 1.97 22.79 -1.13
CA ARG A 65 1.04 22.89 -2.28
C ARG A 65 0.12 21.67 -2.42
N THR A 66 0.64 20.45 -2.24
CA THR A 66 -0.15 19.21 -2.33
C THR A 66 -1.23 19.16 -1.25
N ALA A 67 -0.90 19.53 -0.01
CA ALA A 67 -1.86 19.60 1.09
C ALA A 67 -2.97 20.64 0.82
N ALA A 68 -2.63 21.80 0.27
CA ALA A 68 -3.61 22.81 -0.12
C ALA A 68 -4.57 22.29 -1.21
N GLN A 69 -4.06 21.57 -2.20
CA GLN A 69 -4.89 20.93 -3.24
C GLN A 69 -5.83 19.88 -2.67
N VAL A 70 -5.38 19.05 -1.72
CA VAL A 70 -6.22 18.05 -1.06
C VAL A 70 -7.37 18.70 -0.28
N VAL A 71 -7.11 19.80 0.42
CA VAL A 71 -8.17 20.56 1.11
C VAL A 71 -9.19 21.12 0.12
N GLY A 72 -8.74 21.65 -1.03
CA GLY A 72 -9.65 22.11 -2.09
C GLY A 72 -10.48 20.98 -2.68
N LEU A 73 -9.87 19.82 -2.93
CA LEU A 73 -10.57 18.62 -3.40
C LEU A 73 -11.61 18.13 -2.38
N ALA A 74 -11.34 18.24 -1.09
CA ALA A 74 -12.27 17.83 -0.04
C ALA A 74 -13.58 18.63 -0.05
N LEU A 75 -13.56 19.87 -0.55
CA LEU A 75 -14.75 20.72 -0.66
C LEU A 75 -15.58 20.44 -1.92
N THR A 76 -14.92 20.14 -3.03
CA THR A 76 -15.58 19.94 -4.32
C THR A 76 -16.08 18.50 -4.52
N THR A 77 -15.45 17.54 -3.84
CA THR A 77 -15.80 16.12 -3.98
C THR A 77 -16.99 15.72 -3.12
N SER A 78 -17.78 14.76 -3.61
CA SER A 78 -18.91 14.23 -2.82
C SER A 78 -18.44 13.41 -1.62
N ALA A 79 -19.23 13.42 -0.54
CA ALA A 79 -18.93 12.67 0.68
C ALA A 79 -18.70 11.16 0.45
N ARG A 80 -19.36 10.57 -0.57
CA ARG A 80 -19.17 9.17 -0.96
C ARG A 80 -17.78 8.93 -1.54
N ILE A 81 -17.31 9.82 -2.42
CA ILE A 81 -15.98 9.73 -3.03
C ILE A 81 -14.91 9.94 -1.95
N PHE A 82 -15.10 10.95 -1.09
CA PHE A 82 -14.15 11.25 -0.02
C PHE A 82 -14.03 10.09 1.00
N LYS A 83 -15.16 9.44 1.34
CA LYS A 83 -15.18 8.22 2.17
C LYS A 83 -14.38 7.08 1.52
N ARG A 84 -14.56 6.86 0.21
CA ARG A 84 -13.78 5.87 -0.53
C ARG A 84 -12.29 6.22 -0.49
N MET A 85 -11.90 7.44 -0.84
CA MET A 85 -10.51 7.90 -0.80
C MET A 85 -9.85 7.67 0.56
N LYS A 86 -10.57 7.95 1.66
CA LYS A 86 -10.11 7.64 3.01
C LYS A 86 -9.90 6.13 3.21
N GLN A 87 -10.84 5.30 2.79
CA GLN A 87 -10.71 3.84 2.88
C GLN A 87 -9.51 3.31 2.07
N ILE A 88 -9.23 3.88 0.89
CA ILE A 88 -8.03 3.56 0.10
C ILE A 88 -6.76 3.92 0.86
N HIS A 89 -6.73 5.12 1.46
CA HIS A 89 -5.57 5.58 2.23
C HIS A 89 -5.33 4.70 3.47
N ASP A 90 -6.38 4.36 4.21
CA ASP A 90 -6.29 3.56 5.43
C ASP A 90 -5.95 2.09 5.11
N ASN A 91 -6.41 1.57 3.97
CA ASN A 91 -6.16 0.20 3.49
C ASN A 91 -5.66 0.22 2.03
N PRO A 92 -4.37 0.51 1.79
CA PRO A 92 -3.83 0.61 0.42
C PRO A 92 -3.91 -0.72 -0.34
N SER A 93 -3.95 -1.85 0.37
CA SER A 93 -4.10 -3.20 -0.18
C SER A 93 -5.48 -3.48 -0.82
N CYS A 94 -6.48 -2.63 -0.57
CA CYS A 94 -7.84 -2.76 -1.13
C CYS A 94 -7.91 -2.36 -2.61
N CYS A 95 -6.96 -1.56 -3.11
CA CYS A 95 -7.14 -0.81 -4.36
C CYS A 95 -6.16 -1.19 -5.46
N THR A 96 -5.22 -2.07 -5.16
CA THR A 96 -4.33 -2.67 -6.16
C THR A 96 -4.90 -4.02 -6.57
N ALA A 97 -5.02 -4.26 -7.89
CA ALA A 97 -5.33 -5.58 -8.40
C ALA A 97 -4.34 -6.60 -7.81
N LYS A 98 -4.85 -7.64 -7.15
CA LYS A 98 -4.01 -8.69 -6.61
C LYS A 98 -3.36 -9.44 -7.79
N PRO A 99 -2.03 -9.49 -7.88
CA PRO A 99 -1.37 -10.24 -8.94
C PRO A 99 -1.57 -11.74 -8.69
N TYR A 100 -1.59 -12.51 -9.78
CA TYR A 100 -1.58 -13.96 -9.70
C TYR A 100 -0.28 -14.45 -9.08
N SER A 101 -0.37 -15.41 -8.17
CA SER A 101 0.77 -16.23 -7.81
C SER A 101 1.26 -17.01 -9.04
N SER A 102 2.52 -17.42 -9.01
CA SER A 102 3.09 -18.20 -10.11
C SER A 102 2.39 -19.55 -10.27
N GLU A 103 1.92 -20.15 -9.17
CA GLU A 103 1.13 -21.38 -9.19
C GLU A 103 -0.29 -21.13 -9.74
N GLU A 104 -0.96 -20.07 -9.30
CA GLU A 104 -2.29 -19.70 -9.81
C GLU A 104 -2.24 -19.38 -11.31
N ALA A 105 -1.19 -18.70 -11.77
CA ALA A 105 -0.98 -18.42 -13.19
C ALA A 105 -0.71 -19.70 -14.00
N THR A 106 -0.02 -20.69 -13.41
CA THR A 106 0.16 -22.00 -14.07
C THR A 106 -1.15 -22.75 -14.19
N ALA A 107 -1.99 -22.75 -13.14
CA ALA A 107 -3.32 -23.34 -13.15
C ALA A 107 -4.21 -22.67 -14.21
N LEU A 108 -4.28 -21.34 -14.20
CA LEU A 108 -5.01 -20.58 -15.21
C LEU A 108 -4.56 -20.91 -16.63
N SER A 109 -3.25 -21.05 -16.86
CA SER A 109 -2.74 -21.41 -18.18
C SER A 109 -3.16 -22.83 -18.62
N ILE A 110 -3.36 -23.75 -17.68
CA ILE A 110 -3.80 -25.13 -17.96
C ILE A 110 -5.32 -25.16 -18.15
N ASP A 111 -6.07 -24.53 -17.25
CA ASP A 111 -7.54 -24.52 -17.27
C ASP A 111 -8.12 -23.85 -18.54
N THR A 112 -7.39 -22.91 -19.12
CA THR A 112 -7.80 -22.20 -20.35
C THR A 112 -7.01 -22.62 -21.58
N ASP A 113 -6.23 -23.71 -21.52
CA ASP A 113 -5.36 -24.18 -22.61
C ASP A 113 -4.51 -23.08 -23.27
N LEU A 114 -3.97 -22.18 -22.43
CA LEU A 114 -3.26 -21.00 -22.91
C LEU A 114 -1.85 -21.36 -23.40
N GLY A 115 -1.59 -21.10 -24.67
CA GLY A 115 -0.25 -21.20 -25.25
C GLY A 115 0.73 -20.22 -24.60
N LYS A 116 2.03 -20.48 -24.76
CA LYS A 116 3.10 -19.58 -24.25
C LYS A 116 2.95 -18.17 -24.82
N GLU A 117 2.75 -18.05 -26.13
CA GLU A 117 2.69 -16.76 -26.81
C GLU A 117 1.43 -15.99 -26.42
N ASP A 118 0.29 -16.67 -26.31
CA ASP A 118 -0.97 -16.09 -25.84
C ASP A 118 -0.88 -15.58 -24.40
N TYR A 119 -0.22 -16.34 -23.52
CA TYR A 119 0.05 -15.90 -22.16
C TYR A 119 0.90 -14.63 -22.13
N ILE A 120 1.97 -14.58 -22.92
CA ILE A 120 2.85 -13.41 -23.00
C ILE A 120 2.08 -12.21 -23.57
N TYR A 121 1.22 -12.44 -24.55
CA TYR A 121 0.35 -11.40 -25.11
C TYR A 121 -0.61 -10.84 -24.05
N LEU A 122 -1.30 -11.71 -23.30
CA LEU A 122 -2.17 -11.34 -22.19
C LEU A 122 -1.42 -10.53 -21.12
N GLN A 123 -0.22 -10.97 -20.75
CA GLN A 123 0.64 -10.26 -19.81
C GLN A 123 1.02 -8.87 -20.31
N LYS A 124 1.45 -8.74 -21.57
CA LYS A 124 1.80 -7.45 -22.18
C LYS A 124 0.58 -6.53 -22.24
N GLY A 125 -0.59 -7.07 -22.58
CA GLY A 125 -1.85 -6.32 -22.60
C GLY A 125 -2.29 -5.81 -21.23
N ALA A 126 -2.01 -6.53 -20.15
CA ALA A 126 -2.26 -6.04 -18.79
C ALA A 126 -1.26 -4.94 -18.40
N LYS A 127 0.03 -5.15 -18.69
CA LYS A 127 1.09 -4.18 -18.40
C LYS A 127 0.93 -2.85 -19.13
N SER A 128 0.48 -2.87 -20.39
CA SER A 128 0.23 -1.64 -21.16
C SER A 128 -0.89 -0.78 -20.56
N ARG A 129 -1.80 -1.40 -19.79
CA ARG A 129 -2.86 -0.70 -19.03
C ARG A 129 -2.42 -0.29 -17.61
N GLY A 130 -1.14 -0.42 -17.30
CA GLY A 130 -0.57 -0.06 -15.99
C GLY A 130 -0.84 -1.10 -14.89
N VAL A 131 -1.29 -2.31 -15.24
CA VAL A 131 -1.60 -3.35 -14.24
C VAL A 131 -0.68 -4.55 -14.41
N ASN A 132 0.10 -4.86 -13.38
CA ASN A 132 1.01 -6.00 -13.37
C ASN A 132 0.38 -7.21 -12.68
N ILE A 133 -0.62 -7.83 -13.31
CA ILE A 133 -1.39 -8.95 -12.72
C ILE A 133 -0.69 -10.30 -12.95
N TYR A 134 -0.08 -10.49 -14.13
CA TYR A 134 0.44 -11.80 -14.56
C TYR A 134 1.95 -11.91 -14.30
N PRO A 135 2.43 -12.99 -13.63
CA PRO A 135 3.85 -13.22 -13.43
C PRO A 135 4.60 -13.48 -14.74
N PRO A 136 5.93 -13.26 -14.81
CA PRO A 136 6.72 -13.54 -16.01
C PRO A 136 6.73 -15.03 -16.33
N TYR A 137 6.62 -15.36 -17.63
CA TYR A 137 6.54 -16.74 -18.11
C TYR A 137 7.72 -17.62 -17.67
N ASN A 138 8.91 -17.03 -17.48
CA ASN A 138 10.09 -17.77 -17.00
C ASN A 138 9.86 -18.45 -15.65
N VAL A 139 9.05 -17.84 -14.78
CA VAL A 139 8.73 -18.42 -13.46
C VAL A 139 7.70 -19.54 -13.62
N ILE A 140 6.69 -19.35 -14.47
CA ILE A 140 5.71 -20.38 -14.83
C ILE A 140 6.41 -21.62 -15.42
N ALA A 141 7.36 -21.41 -16.33
CA ALA A 141 8.13 -22.49 -16.93
C ALA A 141 8.94 -23.28 -15.89
N LYS A 142 9.50 -22.59 -14.88
CA LYS A 142 10.19 -23.26 -13.76
C LYS A 142 9.22 -24.10 -12.93
N ILE A 143 8.04 -23.58 -12.61
CA ILE A 143 7.03 -24.32 -11.84
C ILE A 143 6.52 -25.53 -12.63
N LYS A 144 6.21 -25.37 -13.93
CA LYS A 144 5.86 -26.49 -14.81
C LYS A 144 6.93 -27.57 -14.76
N LYS A 145 8.22 -27.19 -14.85
CA LYS A 145 9.34 -28.12 -14.74
C LYS A 145 9.40 -28.84 -13.39
N GLN A 146 9.18 -28.13 -12.29
CA GLN A 146 9.12 -28.70 -10.95
C GLN A 146 7.93 -29.65 -10.74
N CYS A 147 6.91 -29.60 -11.59
CA CYS A 147 5.77 -30.51 -11.53
C CYS A 147 6.01 -31.83 -12.27
N TYR A 148 7.10 -31.98 -13.04
CA TYR A 148 7.41 -33.25 -13.71
C TYR A 148 8.28 -34.16 -12.83
N PRO A 149 8.02 -35.48 -12.81
CA PRO A 149 8.90 -36.44 -12.14
C PRO A 149 10.27 -36.52 -12.85
N SER A 150 11.29 -36.96 -12.12
CA SER A 150 12.68 -36.89 -12.59
C SER A 150 13.05 -37.97 -13.60
N LYS A 151 12.51 -39.19 -13.47
CA LYS A 151 12.92 -40.38 -14.24
C LYS A 151 11.92 -40.74 -15.34
N ILE A 152 11.68 -39.82 -16.27
CA ILE A 152 10.82 -40.07 -17.43
C ILE A 152 11.66 -40.65 -18.57
N LYS A 153 11.29 -41.84 -19.06
CA LYS A 153 11.82 -42.41 -20.31
C LYS A 153 10.79 -42.20 -21.41
N ILE A 154 11.19 -41.48 -22.46
CA ILE A 154 10.34 -41.22 -23.63
C ILE A 154 10.98 -41.94 -24.81
N THR A 155 10.25 -42.86 -25.42
CA THR A 155 10.56 -43.44 -26.73
C THR A 155 9.52 -42.98 -27.74
N GLU A 156 9.72 -43.28 -29.03
CA GLU A 156 8.76 -42.89 -30.08
C GLU A 156 7.37 -43.50 -29.88
N THR A 157 7.31 -44.67 -29.26
CA THR A 157 6.10 -45.48 -29.12
C THR A 157 5.50 -45.44 -27.72
N GLU A 158 6.28 -45.13 -26.68
CA GLU A 158 5.82 -45.19 -25.30
C GLU A 158 6.49 -44.18 -24.38
N VAL A 159 5.82 -43.89 -23.27
CA VAL A 159 6.35 -43.10 -22.15
C VAL A 159 6.32 -43.98 -20.91
N GLN A 160 7.49 -44.27 -20.35
CA GLN A 160 7.62 -45.09 -19.15
C GLN A 160 8.12 -44.24 -17.99
N ILE A 161 7.42 -44.35 -16.86
CA ILE A 161 7.78 -43.68 -15.61
C ILE A 161 7.72 -44.71 -14.49
N PRO A 162 8.78 -44.88 -13.68
CA PRO A 162 8.75 -45.79 -12.54
C PRO A 162 7.68 -45.37 -11.53
N VAL A 163 6.84 -46.31 -11.11
CA VAL A 163 5.75 -46.06 -10.15
C VAL A 163 6.29 -45.43 -8.85
N GLN A 164 7.44 -45.89 -8.37
CA GLN A 164 8.08 -45.32 -7.18
C GLN A 164 8.41 -43.84 -7.34
N ASP A 165 8.83 -43.40 -8.53
CA ASP A 165 9.19 -42.00 -8.79
C ASP A 165 7.94 -41.12 -8.80
N ILE A 166 6.84 -41.64 -9.36
CA ILE A 166 5.52 -40.98 -9.31
C ILE A 166 5.06 -40.82 -7.86
N LEU A 167 5.12 -41.89 -7.06
CA LEU A 167 4.70 -41.86 -5.66
C LEU A 167 5.55 -40.90 -4.82
N ASN A 168 6.87 -40.92 -4.99
CA ASN A 168 7.75 -40.00 -4.28
C ASN A 168 7.43 -38.55 -4.66
N HIS A 169 7.28 -38.27 -5.95
CA HIS A 169 6.98 -36.93 -6.45
C HIS A 169 5.62 -36.41 -5.97
N THR A 170 4.58 -37.26 -5.95
CA THR A 170 3.27 -36.87 -5.42
C THR A 170 3.32 -36.60 -3.92
N ILE A 171 4.04 -37.42 -3.15
CA ILE A 171 4.23 -37.21 -1.71
C ILE A 171 4.97 -35.89 -1.45
N GLU A 172 6.05 -35.60 -2.17
CA GLU A 172 6.80 -34.34 -2.05
C GLU A 172 5.92 -33.12 -2.33
N ARG A 173 5.11 -33.17 -3.41
CA ARG A 173 4.19 -32.09 -3.77
C ARG A 173 3.09 -31.89 -2.74
N LEU A 174 2.51 -32.97 -2.22
CA LEU A 174 1.51 -32.90 -1.16
C LEU A 174 2.10 -32.33 0.13
N ALA A 175 3.29 -32.79 0.52
CA ALA A 175 4.01 -32.29 1.68
C ALA A 175 4.28 -30.79 1.55
N TYR A 176 4.73 -30.32 0.38
CA TYR A 176 4.95 -28.89 0.13
C TYR A 176 3.67 -28.05 0.30
N VAL A 177 2.55 -28.48 -0.27
CA VAL A 177 1.26 -27.76 -0.16
C VAL A 177 0.76 -27.73 1.29
N LEU A 178 0.90 -28.85 2.01
CA LEU A 178 0.46 -28.95 3.40
C LEU A 178 1.37 -28.15 4.35
N CYS A 179 2.69 -28.21 4.17
CA CYS A 179 3.65 -27.42 4.94
C CYS A 179 3.47 -25.91 4.75
N ASN A 180 3.17 -25.46 3.53
CA ASN A 180 2.88 -24.04 3.27
C ASN A 180 1.56 -23.57 3.88
N LYS A 181 0.62 -24.48 4.17
CA LYS A 181 -0.66 -24.17 4.83
C LYS A 181 -0.61 -24.34 6.35
N MET A 182 0.26 -25.21 6.87
CA MET A 182 0.42 -25.43 8.30
C MET A 182 1.54 -24.54 8.86
N TYR A 183 1.17 -23.55 9.68
CA TYR A 183 2.08 -23.01 10.67
C TYR A 183 2.57 -24.19 11.53
N PHE A 184 3.85 -24.56 11.40
CA PHE A 184 4.44 -25.71 12.08
C PHE A 184 4.34 -25.54 13.60
N SER A 185 3.26 -26.08 14.17
CA SER A 185 3.21 -26.46 15.57
C SER A 185 3.18 -27.99 15.60
N TYR A 186 4.38 -28.57 15.73
CA TYR A 186 4.64 -29.93 16.21
C TYR A 186 3.96 -31.07 15.45
N ILE A 187 4.64 -31.63 14.45
CA ILE A 187 4.29 -32.94 13.89
C ILE A 187 5.48 -33.88 14.12
N THR A 188 5.43 -34.58 15.25
CA THR A 188 6.27 -35.76 15.53
C THR A 188 5.49 -37.00 15.09
N THR A 189 5.53 -37.32 13.80
CA THR A 189 4.87 -38.54 13.30
C THR A 189 5.93 -39.51 12.79
N THR A 190 5.94 -40.70 13.37
CA THR A 190 6.93 -41.76 13.09
C THR A 190 6.64 -42.52 11.79
N GLN A 191 5.39 -42.55 11.30
CA GLN A 191 5.02 -43.09 9.98
C GLN A 191 3.80 -42.39 9.36
N VAL A 192 3.82 -42.19 8.04
CA VAL A 192 2.71 -41.65 7.24
C VAL A 192 2.34 -42.66 6.16
N THR A 193 1.09 -43.11 6.14
CA THR A 193 0.58 -44.07 5.15
C THR A 193 -0.13 -43.33 4.02
N TYR A 194 0.32 -43.50 2.78
CA TYR A 194 -0.34 -42.95 1.58
C TYR A 194 -1.20 -44.02 0.92
N LEU A 195 -2.51 -43.77 0.83
CA LEU A 195 -3.47 -44.65 0.17
C LEU A 195 -3.78 -44.09 -1.23
N SER A 196 -3.28 -44.75 -2.28
CA SER A 196 -3.66 -44.49 -3.67
C SER A 196 -4.80 -45.41 -4.11
N LYS A 197 -5.71 -44.91 -4.94
CA LYS A 197 -6.76 -45.70 -5.60
C LYS A 197 -6.24 -46.40 -6.85
#